data_AF-A0A560AVH4-F1
#
_entry.id   AF-A0A560AVH4-F1
#
_cell.length_a   1.000
_cell.length_b   1.000
_cell.length_c   1.000
_cell.angle_alpha   90.00
_cell.angle_beta   90.00
_cell.angle_gamma   90.00
#
_symmetry.space_group_name_H-M   'P 1'
#
loop_
_entity.id
_entity.type
_entity.pdbx_description
1 polymer ?
#
loop_
_entity_poly.entity_id
_entity_poly.type
_entity_poly.pdbx_seq_one_letter_code
_entity_poly.pdbx_strand_id
1 'polypeptide(L)'
;MTMTHYMELLAVNQPWNLLIFMAVPVILAETVAISELYLLYTRNYDGPVRRLNRWAGITVGVYFTGVFVHLMQNAVVPLTASGGWRGPADVLAVGFYLAGIVPLGGIALLDLGLIGRGRGEHGRMAIHAALVGLFLVVAHVAMIFGMLDPTLLSGAVAAGGHAMH
;
A
#
# COMPACT_ATOMS: atom_id res chain seq x y z
N MET A 1 -0.87 4.50 25.14
CA MET A 1 -0.58 3.42 24.17
C MET A 1 0.30 4.02 23.10
N THR A 2 1.50 3.49 22.90
CA THR A 2 2.45 4.00 21.91
C THR A 2 2.01 3.48 20.54
N MET A 3 1.64 4.36 19.61
CA MET A 3 1.23 3.95 18.25
C MET A 3 2.43 3.90 17.30
N THR A 4 2.34 3.09 16.24
CA THR A 4 3.29 3.14 15.12
C THR A 4 3.26 4.53 14.47
N HIS A 5 4.36 4.96 13.87
CA HIS A 5 4.42 6.20 13.10
C HIS A 5 3.42 6.20 11.95
N TYR A 6 3.12 5.02 11.39
CA TYR A 6 2.08 4.87 10.39
C TYR A 6 0.68 5.24 10.93
N MET A 7 0.30 4.69 12.09
CA MET A 7 -0.99 5.03 12.72
C MET A 7 -1.04 6.48 13.20
N GLU A 8 0.07 7.00 13.73
CA GLU A 8 0.15 8.41 14.11
C GLU A 8 -0.08 9.33 12.91
N LEU A 9 0.54 9.03 11.76
CA LEU A 9 0.37 9.81 10.55
C LEU A 9 -1.10 9.88 10.10
N LEU A 10 -1.84 8.78 10.23
CA LEU A 10 -3.27 8.74 9.90
C LEU A 10 -4.17 9.40 10.97
N ALA A 11 -3.73 9.41 12.22
CA ALA A 11 -4.46 10.00 13.34
C ALA A 11 -4.24 11.51 13.48
N VAL A 12 -3.09 12.02 13.02
CA VAL A 12 -2.82 13.47 13.00
C VAL A 12 -3.71 14.14 11.95
N ASN A 13 -4.33 15.26 12.31
CA ASN A 13 -5.12 16.11 11.40
C ASN A 13 -6.28 15.37 10.70
N GLN A 14 -7.04 14.57 11.44
CA GLN A 14 -8.25 13.96 10.91
C GLN A 14 -9.28 15.02 10.49
N PRO A 15 -9.96 14.84 9.34
CA PRO A 15 -9.99 13.63 8.50
C PRO A 15 -8.99 13.61 7.33
N TRP A 16 -8.24 14.69 7.12
CA TRP A 16 -7.50 14.93 5.88
C TRP A 16 -6.38 13.92 5.63
N ASN A 17 -5.58 13.59 6.64
CA ASN A 17 -4.49 12.63 6.47
C ASN A 17 -5.02 11.22 6.14
N LEU A 18 -6.08 10.78 6.80
CA LEU A 18 -6.71 9.50 6.50
C LEU A 18 -7.21 9.45 5.05
N LEU A 19 -7.85 10.53 4.59
CA LEU A 19 -8.33 10.61 3.21
C LEU A 19 -7.17 10.56 2.20
N ILE A 20 -6.12 11.36 2.44
CA ILE A 20 -5.00 11.52 1.51
C ILE A 20 -4.13 10.27 1.46
N PHE A 21 -3.76 9.72 2.61
CA PHE A 21 -2.76 8.65 2.72
C PHE A 21 -3.37 7.24 2.65
N MET A 22 -4.67 7.08 2.84
CA MET A 22 -5.31 5.76 2.83
C MET A 22 -6.54 5.71 1.93
N ALA A 23 -7.56 6.54 2.17
CA ALA A 23 -8.85 6.36 1.50
C ALA A 23 -8.74 6.51 -0.02
N VAL A 24 -8.11 7.59 -0.51
CA VAL A 24 -7.96 7.83 -1.96
C VAL A 24 -7.16 6.71 -2.64
N PRO A 25 -5.95 6.33 -2.16
CA PRO A 25 -5.23 5.19 -2.72
C PRO A 25 -6.01 3.88 -2.72
N VAL A 26 -6.68 3.56 -1.61
CA VAL A 26 -7.41 2.29 -1.45
C VAL A 26 -8.61 2.23 -2.40
N ILE A 27 -9.43 3.28 -2.46
CA ILE A 27 -10.60 3.32 -3.34
C ILE A 27 -10.18 3.18 -4.81
N LEU A 28 -9.10 3.86 -5.22
CA LEU A 28 -8.59 3.73 -6.59
C LEU A 28 -8.04 2.33 -6.84
N ALA A 29 -7.29 1.76 -5.91
CA ALA A 29 -6.74 0.40 -6.04
C ALA A 29 -7.84 -0.67 -6.08
N GLU A 30 -8.90 -0.52 -5.28
CA GLU A 30 -10.08 -1.39 -5.33
C GLU A 30 -10.84 -1.24 -6.64
N THR A 31 -10.95 -0.01 -7.16
CA THR A 31 -11.55 0.24 -8.49
C THR A 31 -10.78 -0.49 -9.59
N VAL A 32 -9.45 -0.45 -9.54
CA VAL A 32 -8.57 -1.23 -10.43
C VAL A 32 -8.83 -2.73 -10.24
N ALA A 33 -8.83 -3.22 -9.01
CA ALA A 33 -9.02 -4.65 -8.72
C ALA A 33 -10.36 -5.19 -9.24
N ILE A 34 -11.47 -4.48 -9.00
CA ILE A 34 -12.81 -4.88 -9.42
C ILE A 34 -12.92 -4.85 -10.95
N SER A 35 -12.44 -3.78 -11.58
CA SER A 35 -12.47 -3.67 -13.04
C SER A 35 -11.57 -4.73 -13.71
N GLU A 36 -10.44 -5.07 -13.11
CA GLU A 36 -9.55 -6.15 -13.58
C GLU A 36 -10.22 -7.52 -13.50
N LEU A 37 -10.84 -7.85 -12.36
CA LEU A 37 -11.61 -9.09 -12.20
C LEU A 37 -12.73 -9.21 -13.23
N TYR A 38 -13.44 -8.12 -13.51
CA TYR A 38 -14.48 -8.09 -14.54
C TYR A 38 -13.92 -8.36 -15.95
N LEU A 39 -12.82 -7.71 -16.33
CA LEU A 39 -12.21 -7.88 -17.65
C LEU A 39 -11.63 -9.30 -17.82
N LEU A 40 -11.06 -9.87 -16.77
CA LEU A 40 -10.58 -11.26 -16.77
C LEU A 40 -11.72 -12.28 -16.89
N TYR A 41 -12.82 -12.05 -16.17
CA TYR A 41 -14.00 -12.92 -16.21
C TYR A 41 -14.69 -12.90 -17.57
N THR A 42 -14.92 -11.71 -18.13
CA THR A 42 -15.55 -11.54 -19.45
C THR A 42 -14.61 -11.85 -20.60
N ARG A 43 -13.29 -11.86 -20.37
CA ARG A 43 -12.24 -11.87 -21.40
C ARG A 43 -12.43 -10.81 -22.47
N ASN A 44 -13.13 -9.73 -22.14
CA ASN A 44 -13.35 -8.60 -23.02
C ASN A 44 -12.34 -7.52 -22.67
N TYR A 45 -11.28 -7.42 -23.47
CA TYR A 45 -10.18 -6.51 -23.22
C TYR A 45 -10.39 -5.12 -23.85
N ASP A 46 -11.55 -4.90 -24.47
CA ASP A 46 -11.93 -3.66 -25.12
C ASP A 46 -13.10 -2.96 -24.40
N GLY A 47 -13.16 -1.63 -24.57
CA GLY A 47 -14.32 -0.83 -24.16
C GLY A 47 -14.11 0.06 -22.93
N PRO A 48 -15.21 0.58 -22.35
CA PRO A 48 -15.16 1.63 -21.32
C PRO A 48 -14.55 1.14 -20.00
N VAL A 49 -14.76 -0.13 -19.63
CA VAL A 49 -14.20 -0.71 -18.40
C VAL A 49 -12.68 -0.81 -18.48
N ARG A 50 -12.12 -1.21 -19.64
CA ARG A 50 -10.67 -1.23 -19.85
C ARG A 50 -10.07 0.18 -19.74
N ARG A 51 -10.75 1.18 -20.30
CA ARG A 51 -10.32 2.58 -20.20
C ARG A 51 -10.35 3.05 -18.75
N LEU A 52 -11.43 2.78 -18.02
CA LEU A 52 -11.56 3.12 -16.60
C LEU A 52 -10.43 2.49 -15.78
N ASN A 53 -10.20 1.19 -15.95
CA ASN A 53 -9.14 0.45 -15.27
C ASN A 53 -7.77 1.11 -15.51
N ARG A 54 -7.43 1.33 -16.79
CA ARG A 54 -6.16 1.97 -17.16
C ARG A 54 -6.00 3.37 -16.57
N TRP A 55 -7.06 4.18 -16.59
CA TRP A 55 -7.04 5.52 -16.00
C TRP A 55 -6.89 5.47 -14.48
N ALA A 56 -7.61 4.57 -13.81
CA ALA A 56 -7.51 4.37 -12.37
C ALA A 56 -6.11 3.87 -11.97
N GLY A 57 -5.53 2.94 -12.72
CA GLY A 57 -4.18 2.40 -12.53
C GLY A 57 -3.09 3.46 -12.65
N ILE A 58 -3.15 4.30 -13.68
CA ILE A 58 -2.22 5.43 -13.83
C ILE A 58 -2.42 6.44 -12.69
N THR A 59 -3.66 6.80 -12.40
CA THR A 59 -3.97 7.80 -11.37
C THR A 59 -3.49 7.35 -10.00
N VAL A 60 -3.76 6.11 -9.60
CA VAL A 60 -3.33 5.58 -8.30
C VAL A 60 -1.82 5.47 -8.20
N GLY A 61 -1.15 5.00 -9.25
CA GLY A 61 0.32 4.87 -9.23
C GLY A 61 1.00 6.23 -9.16
N VAL A 62 0.55 7.22 -9.92
CA VAL A 62 1.10 8.60 -9.85
C VAL A 62 0.81 9.23 -8.49
N TYR A 63 -0.42 9.12 -7.99
CA TYR A 63 -0.81 9.65 -6.69
C TYR A 63 0.02 9.04 -5.57
N PHE A 64 0.13 7.70 -5.54
CA PHE A 64 0.89 6.99 -4.52
C PHE A 64 2.40 7.25 -4.65
N THR A 65 2.92 7.52 -5.85
CA THR A 65 4.30 7.99 -6.03
C THR A 65 4.52 9.32 -5.31
N GLY A 66 3.59 10.28 -5.45
CA GLY A 66 3.65 11.56 -4.73
C GLY A 66 3.64 11.37 -3.21
N VAL A 67 2.75 10.50 -2.71
CA VAL A 67 2.70 10.12 -1.29
C VAL A 67 4.01 9.48 -0.84
N PHE A 68 4.55 8.53 -1.60
CA PHE A 68 5.80 7.86 -1.29
C PHE A 68 6.96 8.85 -1.14
N VAL A 69 7.14 9.77 -2.11
CA VAL A 69 8.19 10.79 -2.04
C VAL A 69 8.00 11.68 -0.82
N HIS A 70 6.77 12.13 -0.56
CA HIS A 70 6.45 12.96 0.58
C HIS A 70 6.80 12.28 1.92
N LEU A 71 6.42 11.02 2.09
CA LEU A 71 6.72 10.26 3.31
C LEU A 71 8.19 9.91 3.44
N MET A 72 8.88 9.59 2.34
CA MET A 72 10.31 9.34 2.36
C MET A 72 11.08 10.55 2.90
N GLN A 73 10.76 11.75 2.40
CA GLN A 73 11.45 12.99 2.78
C GLN A 73 11.06 13.48 4.18
N ASN A 74 9.77 13.45 4.53
CA ASN A 74 9.27 14.08 5.74
C ASN A 74 9.16 13.12 6.95
N ALA A 75 9.15 11.81 6.73
CA ALA A 75 9.04 10.82 7.79
C ALA A 75 10.24 9.85 7.81
N VAL A 76 10.45 9.06 6.75
CA VAL A 76 11.40 7.93 6.80
C VAL A 76 12.85 8.38 6.99
N VAL A 77 13.31 9.35 6.21
CA VAL A 77 14.66 9.90 6.31
C VAL A 77 14.92 10.50 7.70
N PRO A 78 14.08 11.41 8.24
CA PRO A 78 14.30 11.94 9.57
C PRO A 78 14.19 10.88 10.67
N LEU A 79 13.25 9.91 10.57
CA LEU A 79 13.13 8.82 11.53
C LEU A 79 14.36 7.91 11.56
N THR A 80 14.91 7.59 10.40
CA THR A 80 16.11 6.74 10.28
C THR A 80 17.36 7.48 10.76
N ALA A 81 17.48 8.77 10.46
CA ALA A 81 18.62 9.59 10.90
C ALA A 81 18.61 9.87 12.41
N SER A 82 17.43 10.06 13.01
CA SER A 82 17.26 10.30 14.45
C SER A 82 17.20 9.03 15.30
N GLY A 83 17.08 7.85 14.68
CA GLY A 83 16.87 6.58 15.38
C GLY A 83 15.51 6.49 16.07
N GLY A 84 14.52 7.27 15.63
CA GLY A 84 13.21 7.42 16.30
C GLY A 84 12.24 6.25 16.13
N TRP A 85 12.66 5.13 15.55
CA TRP A 85 11.80 3.96 15.33
C TRP A 85 11.32 3.37 16.65
N ARG A 86 10.00 3.16 16.78
CA ARG A 86 9.38 2.71 18.04
C ARG A 86 9.45 1.19 18.27
N GLY A 87 9.97 0.45 17.30
CA GLY A 87 10.18 -0.99 17.37
C GLY A 87 10.14 -1.67 15.99
N PRO A 88 10.38 -2.99 15.91
CA PRO A 88 10.37 -3.72 14.65
C PRO A 88 9.01 -3.68 13.94
N ALA A 89 7.89 -3.67 14.69
CA ALA A 89 6.55 -3.58 14.10
C ALA A 89 6.34 -2.24 13.38
N ASP A 90 6.93 -1.16 13.90
CA ASP A 90 6.85 0.18 13.30
C ASP A 90 7.58 0.23 11.95
N VAL A 91 8.78 -0.38 11.89
CA VAL A 91 9.56 -0.52 10.65
C VAL A 91 8.80 -1.36 9.63
N LEU A 92 8.18 -2.46 10.06
CA LEU A 92 7.38 -3.31 9.18
C LEU A 92 6.14 -2.58 8.67
N ALA A 93 5.41 -1.86 9.53
CA ALA A 93 4.22 -1.11 9.14
C ALA A 93 4.53 -0.07 8.06
N VAL A 94 5.51 0.81 8.33
CA VAL A 94 5.92 1.87 7.39
C VAL A 94 6.57 1.26 6.14
N GLY A 95 7.41 0.24 6.31
CA GLY A 95 8.09 -0.45 5.22
C GLY A 95 7.13 -1.10 4.24
N PHE A 96 6.15 -1.86 4.73
CA PHE A 96 5.13 -2.48 3.86
C PHE A 96 4.18 -1.44 3.25
N TYR A 97 3.83 -0.38 3.97
CA TYR A 97 3.05 0.71 3.37
C TYR A 97 3.78 1.31 2.16
N LEU A 98 5.06 1.65 2.32
CA LEU A 98 5.88 2.21 1.25
C LEU A 98 6.15 1.21 0.13
N ALA A 99 6.30 -0.07 0.45
CA ALA A 99 6.43 -1.15 -0.54
C ALA A 99 5.24 -1.22 -1.49
N GLY A 100 4.08 -0.67 -1.13
CA GLY A 100 2.92 -0.51 -2.01
C GLY A 100 3.20 0.26 -3.30
N ILE A 101 4.28 1.06 -3.35
CA ILE A 101 4.71 1.73 -4.59
C ILE A 101 5.14 0.75 -5.67
N VAL A 102 5.65 -0.43 -5.31
CA VAL A 102 6.10 -1.44 -6.26
C VAL A 102 4.92 -1.96 -7.10
N PRO A 103 3.84 -2.46 -6.50
CA PRO A 103 2.69 -2.89 -7.29
C PRO A 103 1.93 -1.72 -7.93
N LEU A 104 1.66 -0.62 -7.21
CA LEU A 104 0.88 0.50 -7.76
C LEU A 104 1.64 1.27 -8.85
N GLY A 105 2.93 1.52 -8.64
CA GLY A 105 3.82 2.09 -9.65
C GLY A 105 4.01 1.12 -10.82
N GLY A 106 4.13 -0.18 -10.55
CA GLY A 106 4.17 -1.22 -11.58
C GLY A 106 2.93 -1.21 -12.47
N ILE A 107 1.74 -1.06 -11.88
CA ILE A 107 0.47 -0.92 -12.59
C ILE A 107 0.49 0.33 -13.49
N ALA A 108 0.83 1.49 -12.93
CA ALA A 108 0.92 2.71 -13.73
C ALA A 108 1.93 2.60 -14.88
N LEU A 109 3.09 1.99 -14.65
CA LEU A 109 4.10 1.78 -15.70
C LEU A 109 3.63 0.79 -16.78
N LEU A 110 2.88 -0.24 -16.39
CA LEU A 110 2.25 -1.18 -17.32
C LEU A 110 1.18 -0.48 -18.17
N ASP A 111 0.36 0.37 -17.56
CA ASP A 111 -0.71 1.11 -18.22
C ASP A 111 -0.21 2.27 -19.09
N LEU A 112 0.91 2.89 -18.73
CA LEU A 112 1.66 3.81 -19.59
C LEU A 112 2.35 3.10 -20.76
N GLY A 113 2.34 1.77 -20.76
CA GLY A 113 2.98 0.95 -21.79
C GLY A 113 4.49 1.02 -21.73
N LEU A 114 5.09 1.37 -20.60
CA LEU A 114 6.54 1.34 -20.37
C LEU A 114 7.02 -0.08 -20.09
N ILE A 115 6.19 -0.88 -19.41
CA ILE A 115 6.42 -2.31 -19.13
C ILE A 115 5.49 -3.16 -20.01
N GLY A 116 5.90 -4.40 -20.35
CA GLY A 116 5.03 -5.35 -21.07
C GLY A 116 4.84 -5.07 -22.57
N ARG A 117 5.68 -4.22 -23.17
CA ARG A 117 5.60 -3.80 -24.60
C ARG A 117 5.50 -4.96 -25.59
N GLY A 118 6.16 -6.09 -25.33
CA GLY A 118 6.15 -7.28 -26.21
C GLY A 118 5.19 -8.40 -25.82
N ARG A 119 4.35 -8.25 -24.79
CA ARG A 119 3.35 -9.27 -24.42
C ARG A 119 2.00 -8.98 -25.06
N GLY A 120 1.30 -10.01 -25.52
CA GLY A 120 -0.08 -9.93 -25.97
C GLY A 120 -1.01 -9.45 -24.85
N GLU A 121 -2.22 -9.01 -25.20
CA GLU A 121 -3.14 -8.39 -24.25
C GLU A 121 -3.40 -9.23 -23.00
N HIS A 122 -3.68 -10.52 -23.18
CA HIS A 122 -3.89 -11.44 -22.07
C HIS A 122 -2.69 -11.53 -21.12
N GLY A 123 -1.46 -11.48 -21.66
CA GLY A 123 -0.24 -11.50 -20.86
C GLY A 123 -0.01 -10.19 -20.09
N ARG A 124 -0.49 -9.05 -20.59
CA ARG A 124 -0.48 -7.79 -19.83
C ARG A 124 -1.50 -7.81 -18.71
N MET A 125 -2.72 -8.29 -18.96
CA MET A 125 -3.76 -8.48 -17.93
C MET A 125 -3.24 -9.36 -16.78
N ALA A 126 -2.57 -10.48 -17.10
CA ALA A 126 -2.02 -11.37 -16.09
C ALA A 126 -1.01 -10.68 -15.15
N ILE A 127 -0.16 -9.79 -15.69
CA ILE A 127 0.78 -9.00 -14.89
C ILE A 127 0.03 -7.97 -14.07
N HIS A 128 -0.95 -7.29 -14.67
CA HIS A 128 -1.77 -6.32 -13.98
C HIS A 128 -2.46 -6.96 -12.76
N ALA A 129 -3.15 -8.08 -12.97
CA ALA A 129 -3.79 -8.84 -11.91
C ALA A 129 -2.80 -9.35 -10.85
N ALA A 130 -1.61 -9.78 -11.24
CA ALA A 130 -0.57 -10.19 -10.30
C ALA A 130 -0.08 -9.01 -9.43
N LEU A 131 0.08 -7.82 -10.01
CA LEU A 131 0.46 -6.61 -9.28
C LEU A 131 -0.64 -6.17 -8.31
N VAL A 132 -1.90 -6.26 -8.71
CA VAL A 132 -3.04 -6.01 -7.81
C VAL A 132 -3.04 -7.01 -6.65
N GLY A 133 -2.85 -8.30 -6.94
CA GLY A 133 -2.74 -9.33 -5.90
C GLY A 133 -1.58 -9.06 -4.92
N LEU A 134 -0.42 -8.66 -5.45
CA LEU A 134 0.72 -8.26 -4.63
C LEU A 134 0.40 -7.04 -3.75
N PHE A 135 -0.28 -6.02 -4.31
CA PHE A 135 -0.73 -4.86 -3.55
C PHE A 135 -1.62 -5.25 -2.39
N LEU A 136 -2.61 -6.14 -2.61
CA LEU A 136 -3.50 -6.60 -1.55
C LEU A 136 -2.72 -7.24 -0.39
N VAL A 137 -1.77 -8.12 -0.69
CA VAL A 137 -0.93 -8.75 0.36
C VAL A 137 -0.14 -7.69 1.13
N VAL A 138 0.59 -6.83 0.42
CA VAL A 138 1.46 -5.81 1.02
C VAL A 138 0.67 -4.81 1.87
N ALA A 139 -0.47 -4.32 1.36
CA ALA A 139 -1.32 -3.37 2.06
C ALA A 139 -1.94 -3.98 3.34
N HIS A 140 -2.38 -5.24 3.29
CA HIS A 140 -2.91 -5.90 4.49
C HIS A 140 -1.84 -6.11 5.54
N VAL A 141 -0.62 -6.49 5.14
CA VAL A 141 0.51 -6.58 6.07
C VAL A 141 0.77 -5.22 6.74
N ALA A 142 0.81 -4.13 5.96
CA ALA A 142 0.97 -2.79 6.51
C ALA A 142 -0.13 -2.41 7.51
N MET A 143 -1.39 -2.77 7.24
CA MET A 143 -2.52 -2.50 8.15
C MET A 143 -2.43 -3.31 9.44
N ILE A 144 -2.09 -4.61 9.35
CA ILE A 144 -1.93 -5.48 10.52
C ILE A 144 -0.82 -4.94 11.42
N PHE A 145 0.38 -4.72 10.88
CA PHE A 145 1.51 -4.22 11.67
C PHE A 145 1.33 -2.77 12.11
N GLY A 146 0.58 -1.96 11.34
CA GLY A 146 0.24 -0.60 11.71
C GLY A 146 -0.54 -0.53 13.01
N MET A 147 -1.54 -1.40 13.17
CA MET A 147 -2.41 -1.44 14.36
C MET A 147 -1.81 -2.23 15.53
N LEU A 148 -0.71 -2.96 15.32
CA LEU A 148 0.00 -3.65 16.40
C LEU A 148 0.74 -2.66 17.30
N ASP A 149 0.81 -2.96 18.60
CA ASP A 149 1.69 -2.23 19.50
C ASP A 149 3.16 -2.50 19.10
N PRO A 150 3.93 -1.46 18.78
CA PRO A 150 5.29 -1.60 18.25
C PRO A 150 6.27 -2.27 19.24
N THR A 151 5.91 -2.32 20.53
CA THR A 151 6.74 -2.89 21.60
C THR A 151 6.61 -4.42 21.71
N LEU A 152 5.59 -5.04 21.10
CA LEU A 152 5.34 -6.49 21.20
C LEU A 152 6.44 -7.33 20.51
N LEU A 153 7.08 -6.78 19.47
CA LEU A 153 8.13 -7.46 18.70
C LEU A 153 9.54 -7.12 19.18
N SER A 154 9.74 -6.11 20.04
CA SER A 154 11.06 -5.71 20.56
C SER A 154 11.54 -6.55 21.75
N GLY A 155 10.80 -7.59 22.14
CA GLY A 155 11.23 -8.49 23.20
C GLY A 155 11.04 -7.92 24.60
N ALA A 156 9.82 -7.50 24.93
CA ALA A 156 9.34 -7.80 26.27
C ALA A 156 8.80 -9.22 26.22
N VAL A 157 9.64 -10.18 26.61
CA VAL A 157 9.12 -11.39 27.24
C VAL A 157 8.12 -10.89 28.28
N ALA A 158 6.85 -11.26 28.14
CA ALA A 158 5.87 -11.12 29.21
C ALA A 158 6.29 -12.03 30.36
N ALA A 159 7.34 -11.63 31.08
CA ALA A 159 7.72 -12.18 32.36
C ALA A 159 6.94 -11.40 33.42
N GLY A 160 5.86 -12.01 33.91
CA GLY A 160 5.11 -11.55 35.10
C GLY A 160 3.75 -10.91 34.77
N GLY A 161 2.61 -11.43 35.22
CA GLY A 161 2.40 -12.51 36.15
C GLY A 161 0.98 -13.03 36.13
N HIS A 162 0.89 -14.34 36.24
CA HIS A 162 -0.28 -15.06 36.71
C HIS A 162 -0.39 -14.80 38.23
N ALA A 163 -0.89 -13.63 38.63
CA ALA A 163 -1.27 -13.39 40.02
C ALA A 163 -2.76 -13.72 40.16
N MET A 164 -3.02 -14.90 40.73
CA MET A 164 -4.34 -15.28 41.23
C MET A 164 -4.79 -14.29 42.29
N HIS A 165 -6.03 -13.81 42.18
CA HIS A 165 -6.89 -13.55 43.33
C HIS A 165 -8.36 -13.68 42.97
#